data_AF-X0BTP3-F1
#
_entry.id   AF-X0BTP3-F1
#
_cell.length_a   1.000
_cell.length_b   1.000
_cell.length_c   1.000
_cell.angle_alpha   90.00
_cell.angle_beta   90.00
_cell.angle_gamma   90.00
#
_symmetry.space_group_name_H-M   'P 1'
#
loop_
_entity.id
_entity.type
_entity.pdbx_description
1 polymer ?
#
loop_
_entity_poly.entity_id
_entity_poly.type
_entity_poly.pdbx_seq_one_letter_code
_entity_poly.pdbx_strand_id
1 'polypeptide(L)'
;MLIRHMMNVEHVWTPMSNEETQRAPSLLALSPIYARSQVMNPVYQQVVDHFLTTRSWFWWGTERKESVSKPYLHSCTAMRIGPGGKAQPLHRDDYISHNIHNNIEKWDDERDVNRESAVGLFVAGSKVTKENGGTQFKSSTHVTDPPW
;
A
#
# COMPACT_ATOMS: atom_id res chain seq x y z
N MET A 1 -11.40 -17.71 -5.65
CA MET A 1 -10.73 -19.00 -5.93
C MET A 1 -9.28 -18.84 -6.42
N LEU A 2 -8.83 -17.64 -6.83
CA LEU A 2 -7.44 -17.37 -7.24
C LEU A 2 -6.45 -17.31 -6.05
N ILE A 3 -6.77 -16.60 -4.96
CA ILE A 3 -5.86 -16.46 -3.80
C ILE A 3 -5.47 -17.81 -3.19
N ARG A 4 -6.42 -18.77 -3.13
CA ARG A 4 -6.18 -20.10 -2.55
C ARG A 4 -5.10 -20.90 -3.27
N HIS A 5 -4.99 -20.74 -4.59
CA HIS A 5 -3.99 -21.48 -5.38
C HIS A 5 -2.64 -20.77 -5.45
N MET A 6 -2.61 -19.44 -5.24
CA MET A 6 -1.38 -18.66 -5.29
C MET A 6 -0.68 -18.55 -3.93
N MET A 7 -1.37 -18.85 -2.82
CA MET A 7 -0.85 -18.60 -1.48
C MET A 7 -1.15 -19.79 -0.55
N ASN A 8 -0.11 -20.37 0.04
CA ASN A 8 -0.23 -21.40 1.07
C ASN A 8 -0.60 -20.77 2.43
N VAL A 9 -1.77 -20.14 2.50
CA VAL A 9 -2.18 -19.29 3.63
C VAL A 9 -3.34 -19.85 4.45
N GLU A 10 -3.83 -21.06 4.16
CA GLU A 10 -5.03 -21.62 4.81
C GLU A 10 -4.91 -21.71 6.34
N HIS A 11 -3.69 -21.83 6.89
CA HIS A 11 -3.46 -21.99 8.33
C HIS A 11 -3.04 -20.69 9.07
N VAL A 12 -2.91 -19.56 8.37
CA VAL A 12 -2.39 -18.31 8.97
C VAL A 12 -3.44 -17.20 9.11
N TRP A 13 -4.71 -17.52 8.82
CA TRP A 13 -5.79 -16.55 8.95
C TRP A 13 -6.05 -16.25 10.42
N THR A 14 -5.97 -14.97 10.75
CA THR A 14 -6.26 -14.45 12.09
C THR A 14 -7.36 -13.39 12.01
N PRO A 15 -8.30 -13.34 12.97
CA PRO A 15 -9.24 -12.23 13.07
C PRO A 15 -8.50 -10.90 13.20
N MET A 16 -9.05 -9.84 12.64
CA MET A 16 -8.54 -8.48 12.81
C MET A 16 -9.24 -7.82 14.01
N SER A 17 -10.29 -7.03 13.77
CA SER A 17 -11.12 -6.38 14.80
C SER A 17 -12.45 -7.08 15.04
N ASN A 18 -12.84 -8.00 14.16
CA ASN A 18 -14.03 -8.83 14.23
C ASN A 18 -13.78 -10.18 13.53
N GLU A 19 -14.71 -11.12 13.69
CA GLU A 19 -14.60 -12.47 13.11
C GLU A 19 -14.77 -12.46 11.59
N GLU A 20 -15.56 -11.53 11.07
CA GLU A 20 -15.84 -11.41 9.64
C GLU A 20 -14.63 -10.90 8.85
N THR A 21 -13.70 -10.19 9.48
CA THR A 21 -12.51 -9.66 8.82
C THR A 21 -11.27 -10.42 9.27
N GLN A 22 -10.78 -11.29 8.40
CA GLN A 22 -9.57 -12.07 8.63
C GLN A 22 -8.41 -11.52 7.82
N ARG A 23 -7.20 -11.66 8.37
CA ARG A 23 -5.95 -11.34 7.69
C ARG A 23 -4.96 -12.50 7.74
N ALA A 24 -4.20 -12.65 6.66
CA ALA A 24 -3.03 -13.50 6.58
C ALA A 24 -1.80 -12.60 6.35
N PRO A 25 -1.02 -12.28 7.39
CA PRO A 25 0.13 -11.40 7.27
C PRO A 25 1.32 -12.12 6.61
N SER A 26 2.39 -11.37 6.34
CA SER A 26 3.68 -11.89 5.91
C SER A 26 3.65 -12.67 4.60
N LEU A 27 2.82 -12.25 3.62
CA LEU A 27 2.66 -12.97 2.36
C LEU A 27 3.97 -13.21 1.59
N LEU A 28 4.94 -12.31 1.74
CA LEU A 28 6.27 -12.47 1.12
C LEU A 28 6.97 -13.75 1.60
N ALA A 29 6.85 -14.09 2.88
CA ALA A 29 7.42 -15.30 3.46
C ALA A 29 6.60 -16.56 3.13
N LEU A 30 5.31 -16.39 2.84
CA LEU A 30 4.37 -17.50 2.66
C LEU A 30 4.18 -17.92 1.19
N SER A 31 4.50 -17.06 0.23
CA SER A 31 4.29 -17.34 -1.19
C SER A 31 5.38 -16.75 -2.09
N PRO A 32 6.27 -17.60 -2.65
CA PRO A 32 7.19 -17.18 -3.71
C PRO A 32 6.46 -16.66 -4.96
N ILE A 33 5.24 -17.14 -5.22
CA ILE A 33 4.41 -16.66 -6.33
C ILE A 33 3.98 -15.22 -6.07
N TYR A 34 3.50 -14.91 -4.85
CA TYR A 34 3.15 -13.54 -4.47
C TYR A 34 4.35 -12.60 -4.61
N ALA A 35 5.53 -13.02 -4.13
CA ALA A 35 6.76 -12.25 -4.27
C ALA A 35 7.05 -11.93 -5.74
N ARG A 36 7.04 -12.94 -6.62
CA ARG A 36 7.40 -12.76 -8.05
C ARG A 36 6.34 -12.04 -8.87
N SER A 37 5.06 -12.28 -8.59
CA SER A 37 3.96 -11.79 -9.44
C SER A 37 3.39 -10.45 -9.00
N GLN A 38 3.44 -10.12 -7.70
CA GLN A 38 2.85 -8.91 -7.14
C GLN A 38 3.95 -7.94 -6.70
N VAL A 39 4.83 -8.35 -5.79
CA VAL A 39 5.90 -7.47 -5.28
C VAL A 39 6.87 -7.10 -6.40
N MET A 40 7.32 -8.07 -7.19
CA MET A 40 8.23 -7.86 -8.32
C MET A 40 7.51 -7.48 -9.63
N ASN A 41 6.23 -7.11 -9.58
CA ASN A 41 5.52 -6.69 -10.77
C ASN A 41 6.21 -5.45 -11.39
N PRO A 42 6.60 -5.47 -12.68
CA PRO A 42 7.43 -4.41 -13.25
C PRO A 42 6.72 -3.06 -13.32
N VAL A 43 5.39 -3.03 -13.46
CA VAL A 43 4.61 -1.78 -13.44
C VAL A 43 4.55 -1.24 -12.01
N TYR A 44 4.26 -2.12 -11.03
CA TYR A 44 4.27 -1.72 -9.62
C TYR A 44 5.63 -1.15 -9.20
N GLN A 45 6.73 -1.84 -9.54
CA GLN A 45 8.08 -1.37 -9.25
C GLN A 45 8.37 -0.01 -9.87
N GLN A 46 7.96 0.25 -11.11
CA GLN A 46 8.12 1.58 -11.75
C GLN A 46 7.34 2.68 -11.03
N VAL A 47 6.08 2.39 -10.63
CA VAL A 47 5.25 3.35 -9.90
C VAL A 47 5.87 3.67 -8.54
N VAL A 48 6.31 2.65 -7.79
CA VAL A 48 6.92 2.82 -6.47
C VAL A 48 8.26 3.54 -6.59
N ASP A 49 9.10 3.20 -7.57
CA ASP A 49 10.38 3.89 -7.82
C ASP A 49 10.15 5.36 -8.18
N HIS A 50 9.10 5.70 -8.93
CA HIS A 50 8.78 7.08 -9.29
C HIS A 50 8.35 7.92 -8.08
N PHE A 51 7.41 7.41 -7.27
CA PHE A 51 6.84 8.20 -6.16
C PHE A 51 7.64 8.18 -4.87
N LEU A 52 8.44 7.14 -4.61
CA LEU A 52 9.05 6.92 -3.28
C LEU A 52 10.58 6.93 -3.27
N THR A 53 11.24 7.09 -4.41
CA THR A 53 12.71 7.22 -4.43
C THR A 53 13.12 8.59 -3.94
N THR A 54 13.75 8.66 -2.77
CA THR A 54 14.27 9.92 -2.23
C THR A 54 15.75 10.10 -2.52
N ARG A 55 16.17 11.35 -2.67
CA ARG A 55 17.56 11.72 -2.91
C ARG A 55 17.98 12.80 -1.92
N SER A 56 19.17 12.64 -1.36
CA SER A 56 19.77 13.64 -0.48
C SER A 56 21.28 13.72 -0.74
N TRP A 57 21.91 14.72 -0.15
CA TRP A 57 23.36 14.89 -0.25
C TRP A 57 23.95 14.95 1.15
N PHE A 58 25.14 14.40 1.29
CA PHE A 58 25.90 14.47 2.53
C PHE A 58 27.39 14.69 2.21
N TRP A 59 28.12 15.19 3.20
CA TRP A 59 29.57 15.34 3.10
C TRP A 59 30.25 14.08 3.63
N TRP A 60 31.21 13.56 2.87
CA TRP A 60 32.09 12.47 3.25
C TRP A 60 33.53 13.00 3.24
N GLY A 61 33.97 13.54 4.38
CA GLY A 61 35.19 14.34 4.44
C GLY A 61 35.03 15.62 3.64
N THR A 62 35.90 15.83 2.64
CA THR A 62 35.86 16.99 1.74
C THR A 62 35.05 16.75 0.46
N GLU A 63 34.49 15.55 0.27
CA GLU A 63 33.69 15.21 -0.90
C GLU A 63 32.20 15.35 -0.61
N ARG A 64 31.45 15.96 -1.53
CA ARG A 64 29.99 15.94 -1.51
C ARG A 64 29.49 14.72 -2.27
N LYS A 65 28.67 13.88 -1.62
CA LYS A 65 28.13 12.63 -2.19
C LYS A 65 26.60 12.63 -2.21
N GLU A 66 26.04 12.03 -3.26
CA GLU A 66 24.61 11.77 -3.37
C GLU A 66 24.28 10.48 -2.63
N SER A 67 23.16 10.49 -1.90
CA SER A 67 22.50 9.30 -1.38
C SER A 67 21.17 9.14 -2.10
N VAL A 68 20.92 7.95 -2.64
CA VAL A 68 19.64 7.57 -3.24
C VAL A 68 19.02 6.46 -2.40
N SER A 69 17.87 6.72 -1.81
CA SER A 69 17.12 5.69 -1.08
C SER A 69 15.98 5.19 -1.94
N LYS A 70 16.05 3.91 -2.33
CA LYS A 70 14.93 3.21 -2.94
C LYS A 70 13.86 2.85 -1.91
N PRO A 71 12.60 2.69 -2.33
CA PRO A 71 11.51 2.26 -1.45
C PRO A 71 11.76 0.90 -0.80
N TYR A 72 11.28 0.74 0.43
CA TYR A 72 11.25 -0.53 1.14
C TYR A 72 9.83 -1.09 1.19
N LEU A 73 9.74 -2.42 1.21
CA LEU A 73 8.46 -3.09 1.38
C LEU A 73 7.96 -2.91 2.83
N HIS A 74 6.85 -2.20 3.00
CA HIS A 74 6.28 -1.91 4.32
C HIS A 74 5.48 -3.09 4.88
N SER A 75 4.46 -3.56 4.15
CA SER A 75 3.60 -4.66 4.60
C SER A 75 3.07 -5.50 3.44
N CYS A 76 2.82 -6.78 3.70
CA CYS A 76 2.16 -7.68 2.74
C CYS A 76 1.15 -8.56 3.46
N THR A 77 -0.14 -8.30 3.22
CA THR A 77 -1.23 -9.01 3.89
C THR A 77 -2.29 -9.40 2.87
N ALA A 78 -2.88 -10.58 3.05
CA ALA A 78 -4.14 -10.91 2.39
C ALA A 78 -5.27 -10.63 3.37
N MET A 79 -6.38 -10.09 2.87
CA MET A 79 -7.58 -9.85 3.65
C MET A 79 -8.72 -10.70 3.09
N ARG A 80 -9.55 -11.21 4.01
CA ARG A 80 -10.78 -11.93 3.70
C ARG A 80 -11.89 -11.30 4.52
N ILE A 81 -12.91 -10.80 3.81
CA ILE A 81 -14.10 -10.20 4.42
C ILE A 81 -15.24 -11.18 4.19
N GLY A 82 -15.75 -11.74 5.28
CA GLY A 82 -16.88 -12.66 5.31
C GLY A 82 -18.22 -11.92 5.27
N PRO A 83 -19.33 -12.65 5.03
CA PRO A 83 -20.68 -12.08 5.12
C PRO A 83 -20.92 -11.42 6.47
N GLY A 84 -21.58 -10.25 6.47
CA GLY A 84 -21.84 -9.46 7.68
C GLY A 84 -20.71 -8.51 8.08
N GLY A 85 -19.55 -8.54 7.39
CA GLY A 85 -18.47 -7.60 7.61
C GLY A 85 -18.92 -6.13 7.48
N LYS A 86 -18.49 -5.31 8.43
CA LYS A 86 -18.81 -3.86 8.46
C LYS A 86 -17.78 -3.07 7.65
N ALA A 87 -18.22 -1.99 7.03
CA ALA A 87 -17.33 -1.05 6.35
C ALA A 87 -16.34 -0.44 7.33
N GLN A 88 -15.07 -0.34 6.93
CA GLN A 88 -14.09 0.44 7.68
C GLN A 88 -14.40 1.94 7.56
N PRO A 89 -14.13 2.74 8.60
CA PRO A 89 -14.19 4.20 8.50
C PRO A 89 -13.29 4.72 7.37
N LEU A 90 -13.64 5.88 6.81
CA LEU A 90 -12.76 6.56 5.86
C LEU A 90 -11.42 6.90 6.55
N HIS A 91 -10.31 6.63 5.86
CA HIS A 91 -8.97 6.91 6.34
C HIS A 91 -8.01 7.07 5.15
N ARG A 92 -6.81 7.58 5.42
CA ARG A 92 -5.65 7.46 4.53
C ARG A 92 -4.68 6.49 5.16
N ASP A 93 -4.10 5.58 4.38
CA ASP A 93 -3.21 4.53 4.90
C ASP A 93 -1.95 5.06 5.57
N ASP A 94 -1.50 6.27 5.21
CA ASP A 94 -0.27 6.86 5.72
C ASP A 94 -0.40 7.54 7.09
N TYR A 95 -1.56 7.44 7.75
CA TYR A 95 -1.77 7.91 9.12
C TYR A 95 -0.73 7.34 10.11
N ILE A 96 -0.25 6.11 9.85
CA ILE A 96 0.77 5.44 10.66
C ILE A 96 2.16 6.06 10.54
N SER A 97 2.42 6.77 9.43
CA SER A 97 3.67 7.47 9.17
C SER A 97 3.65 8.89 9.74
N HIS A 98 2.55 9.30 10.38
CA HIS A 98 2.35 10.65 10.90
C HIS A 98 2.57 11.75 9.86
N ASN A 99 2.25 11.45 8.59
CA ASN A 99 2.44 12.41 7.50
C ASN A 99 1.40 13.54 7.60
N ILE A 100 1.85 14.78 7.43
CA ILE A 100 0.98 15.96 7.42
C ILE A 100 0.89 16.45 5.98
N HIS A 101 -0.32 16.40 5.42
CA HIS A 101 -0.58 16.77 4.04
C HIS A 101 -1.01 18.23 3.94
N ASN A 102 -0.28 19.00 3.13
CA ASN A 102 -0.77 20.30 2.71
C ASN A 102 -1.68 20.16 1.48
N ASN A 103 -2.72 20.99 1.42
CA ASN A 103 -3.57 21.09 0.25
C ASN A 103 -2.77 21.61 -0.94
N ILE A 104 -2.94 20.97 -2.09
CA ILE A 104 -2.40 21.37 -3.37
C ILE A 104 -3.54 21.45 -4.39
N GLU A 105 -3.45 22.34 -5.37
CA GLU A 105 -4.49 22.45 -6.42
C GLU A 105 -4.38 21.29 -7.43
N LYS A 106 -3.15 20.94 -7.78
CA LYS A 106 -2.78 19.88 -8.70
C LYS A 106 -1.44 19.30 -8.31
N TRP A 107 -1.23 18.03 -8.67
CA TRP A 107 0.05 17.35 -8.55
C TRP A 107 1.10 18.00 -9.45
N ASP A 108 2.32 18.11 -8.94
CA ASP A 108 3.51 18.56 -9.64
C ASP A 108 4.69 17.65 -9.25
N ASP A 109 5.24 16.90 -10.22
CA ASP A 109 6.28 15.89 -9.96
C ASP A 109 7.53 16.47 -9.29
N GLU A 110 7.90 17.72 -9.57
CA GLU A 110 9.11 18.33 -9.02
C GLU A 110 8.88 18.86 -7.60
N ARG A 111 7.78 19.59 -7.39
CA ARG A 111 7.41 20.15 -6.08
C ARG A 111 7.03 19.07 -5.08
N ASP A 112 6.33 18.02 -5.53
CA ASP A 112 5.67 17.04 -4.66
C ASP A 112 6.44 15.71 -4.52
N VAL A 113 7.66 15.61 -5.07
CA VAL A 113 8.49 14.39 -5.14
C VAL A 113 8.70 13.65 -3.80
N ASN A 114 8.56 14.32 -2.65
CA ASN A 114 8.71 13.73 -1.32
C ASN A 114 7.42 13.80 -0.47
N ARG A 115 6.26 14.06 -1.09
CA ARG A 115 4.99 14.22 -0.39
C ARG A 115 4.41 12.87 0.08
N GLU A 116 4.60 11.83 -0.72
CA GLU A 116 4.04 10.51 -0.46
C GLU A 116 4.97 9.65 0.39
N SER A 117 4.41 8.89 1.33
CA SER A 117 5.17 8.00 2.20
C SER A 117 4.95 6.51 1.91
N ALA A 118 3.95 6.17 1.09
CA ALA A 118 3.63 4.80 0.73
C ALA A 118 2.85 4.73 -0.59
N VAL A 119 3.00 3.60 -1.30
CA VAL A 119 2.20 3.22 -2.47
C VAL A 119 1.69 1.80 -2.26
N GLY A 120 0.36 1.65 -2.18
CA GLY A 120 -0.31 0.37 -2.00
C GLY A 120 -0.73 -0.29 -3.32
N LEU A 121 -0.61 -1.62 -3.39
CA LEU A 121 -1.15 -2.44 -4.48
C LEU A 121 -2.23 -3.39 -3.92
N PHE A 122 -3.49 -3.11 -4.25
CA PHE A 122 -4.62 -3.97 -3.89
C PHE A 122 -4.98 -4.90 -5.04
N VAL A 123 -4.85 -6.21 -4.81
CA VAL A 123 -5.12 -7.24 -5.82
C VAL A 123 -6.29 -8.09 -5.37
N ALA A 124 -7.33 -8.15 -6.22
CA ALA A 124 -8.53 -8.90 -5.92
C ALA A 124 -8.29 -10.42 -5.95
N GLY A 125 -8.59 -11.12 -4.85
CA GLY A 125 -8.54 -12.59 -4.78
C GLY A 125 -9.82 -13.33 -5.14
N SER A 126 -10.90 -12.58 -5.22
CA SER A 126 -12.24 -12.98 -5.63
C SER A 126 -12.86 -11.84 -6.42
N LYS A 127 -14.00 -12.10 -7.07
CA LYS A 127 -14.79 -11.04 -7.72
C LYS A 127 -15.13 -9.97 -6.67
N VAL A 128 -14.84 -8.70 -6.98
CA VAL A 128 -15.21 -7.55 -6.16
C VAL A 128 -16.52 -6.98 -6.68
N THR A 129 -17.49 -6.77 -5.80
CA THR A 129 -18.78 -6.15 -6.11
C THR A 129 -19.15 -5.15 -5.03
N LYS A 130 -20.18 -4.34 -5.27
CA LYS A 130 -20.70 -3.42 -4.26
C LYS A 130 -21.28 -4.19 -3.07
N GLU A 131 -21.97 -5.29 -3.35
CA GLU A 131 -22.69 -6.12 -2.39
C GLU A 131 -21.75 -6.89 -1.46
N ASN A 132 -20.54 -7.23 -1.93
CA ASN A 132 -19.54 -7.93 -1.12
C ASN A 132 -18.49 -7.02 -0.48
N GLY A 133 -18.72 -5.71 -0.49
CA GLY A 133 -17.88 -4.76 0.25
C GLY A 133 -16.60 -4.37 -0.47
N GLY A 134 -16.62 -4.24 -1.80
CA GLY A 134 -15.49 -3.69 -2.54
C GLY A 134 -15.02 -2.34 -2.00
N THR A 135 -13.70 -2.13 -1.99
CA THR A 135 -13.08 -0.91 -1.44
C THR A 135 -13.67 0.33 -2.07
N GLN A 136 -14.17 1.23 -1.22
CA GLN A 136 -14.63 2.55 -1.64
C GLN A 136 -13.46 3.52 -1.54
N PHE A 137 -13.25 4.32 -2.57
CA PHE A 137 -12.27 5.41 -2.56
C PHE A 137 -12.97 6.69 -2.96
N LYS A 138 -12.50 7.82 -2.40
CA LYS A 138 -12.96 9.13 -2.81
C LYS A 138 -11.88 9.73 -3.72
N SER A 139 -12.28 10.14 -4.92
CA SER A 139 -11.37 10.76 -5.88
C SER A 139 -10.90 12.13 -5.40
N SER A 140 -9.71 12.54 -5.85
CA SER A 140 -9.13 13.88 -5.59
C SER A 140 -8.78 14.20 -4.14
N THR A 141 -8.90 13.23 -3.22
CA THR A 141 -8.56 13.41 -1.81
C THR A 141 -7.07 13.25 -1.53
N HIS A 142 -6.29 12.93 -2.56
CA HIS A 142 -4.84 12.94 -2.52
C HIS A 142 -4.29 14.38 -2.58
N VAL A 143 -5.01 15.33 -3.22
CA VAL A 143 -4.57 16.73 -3.32
C VAL A 143 -5.14 17.63 -2.22
N THR A 144 -6.28 17.26 -1.62
CA THR A 144 -6.92 18.05 -0.55
C THR A 144 -7.23 17.19 0.65
N ASP A 145 -6.91 17.76 1.81
CA ASP A 145 -7.30 17.23 3.10
C ASP A 145 -8.79 17.32 3.29
N PRO A 146 -9.39 16.18 3.64
CA PRO A 146 -10.82 16.14 3.67
C PRO A 146 -11.42 16.53 5.02
N PRO A 147 -12.63 17.10 5.03
CA PRO A 147 -13.33 17.44 6.26
C PRO A 147 -14.15 16.28 6.87
N TRP A 148 -13.92 15.02 6.47
CA TRP A 148 -14.66 13.85 7.00
C TRP A 148 -13.91 13.12 8.11
#